data_AF-A0A930SFR7-F1
#
_entry.id   AF-A0A930SFR7-F1
#
_cell.length_a   1.000
_cell.length_b   1.000
_cell.length_c   1.000
_cell.angle_alpha   90.00
_cell.angle_beta   90.00
_cell.angle_gamma   90.00
#
_symmetry.space_group_name_H-M   'P 1'
#
loop_
_entity.id
_entity.type
_entity.pdbx_description
1 polymer ?
#
loop_
_entity_poly.entity_id
_entity_poly.type
_entity_poly.pdbx_seq_one_letter_code
_entity_poly.pdbx_strand_id
1 'polypeptide(L)'
;ALLAAGAVSIAGLIGFVGLVIPHMLRLIIGNDYAYLLPGSALLGALVLVISDTVGRVMWSPIEVPVGIIMAFFGAPFFLYLLRRDN
;
A
#
# COMPACT_ATOMS: atom_id res chain seq x y z
N ALA A 1 3.92 -13.68 -9.18
CA ALA A 1 3.85 -13.16 -10.56
C ALA A 1 2.41 -13.01 -11.04
N LEU A 2 1.62 -14.08 -11.11
CA LEU A 2 0.24 -14.08 -11.62
C LEU A 2 -0.67 -13.04 -10.96
N LEU A 3 -0.74 -13.03 -9.62
CA LEU A 3 -1.57 -12.06 -8.86
C LEU A 3 -1.12 -10.60 -9.08
N ALA A 4 0.19 -10.35 -9.04
CA ALA A 4 0.74 -9.01 -9.22
C ALA A 4 0.53 -8.50 -10.66
N ALA A 5 0.78 -9.34 -11.66
CA ALA A 5 0.56 -8.99 -13.07
C ALA A 5 -0.93 -8.77 -13.38
N GLY A 6 -1.81 -9.61 -12.84
CA GLY A 6 -3.26 -9.44 -12.96
C GLY A 6 -3.75 -8.14 -12.32
N ALA A 7 -3.27 -7.80 -11.12
CA ALA A 7 -3.62 -6.55 -10.46
C ALA A 7 -3.14 -5.33 -11.25
N VAL A 8 -1.88 -5.33 -11.73
CA VAL A 8 -1.30 -4.22 -12.50
C VAL A 8 -1.98 -4.06 -13.87
N SER A 9 -2.39 -5.16 -14.50
CA SER A 9 -3.14 -5.13 -15.77
C SER A 9 -4.47 -4.38 -15.67
N ILE A 10 -5.10 -4.35 -14.48
CA ILE A 10 -6.42 -3.74 -14.27
C ILE A 10 -6.26 -2.34 -13.66
N ALA A 11 -5.45 -2.22 -12.60
CA ALA A 11 -5.35 -1.02 -11.79
C ALA A 11 -4.17 -0.10 -12.19
N GLY A 12 -3.34 -0.52 -13.13
CA GLY A 12 -2.09 0.17 -13.47
C GLY A 12 -0.98 -0.05 -12.45
N LEU A 13 0.11 0.71 -12.59
CA LEU A 13 1.30 0.56 -11.75
C LEU A 13 1.07 1.23 -10.39
N ILE A 14 0.99 0.42 -9.34
CA ILE A 14 0.83 0.87 -7.95
C ILE A 14 2.08 0.49 -7.15
N GLY A 15 2.82 1.49 -6.67
CA GLY A 15 4.03 1.32 -5.88
C GLY A 15 3.76 1.23 -4.37
N PHE A 16 4.80 0.82 -3.62
CA PHE A 16 4.92 0.85 -2.15
C PHE A 16 3.98 -0.06 -1.33
N VAL A 17 2.76 -0.37 -1.79
CA VAL A 17 1.78 -1.16 -1.02
C VAL A 17 2.38 -2.49 -0.53
N GLY A 18 3.02 -3.23 -1.42
CA GLY A 18 3.64 -4.53 -1.10
C GLY A 18 4.83 -4.47 -0.15
N LEU A 19 5.38 -3.28 0.10
CA LEU A 19 6.45 -3.05 1.08
C LEU A 19 5.87 -2.51 2.40
N VAL A 20 5.04 -1.47 2.31
CA VAL A 20 4.48 -0.74 3.46
C VAL A 20 3.56 -1.63 4.28
N ILE A 21 2.56 -2.23 3.63
CA ILE A 21 1.48 -2.96 4.30
C ILE A 21 1.99 -4.16 5.12
N PRO A 22 2.74 -5.14 4.56
CA PRO A 22 3.20 -6.29 5.33
C PRO A 22 4.23 -5.92 6.40
N HIS A 23 4.91 -4.77 6.26
CA HIS A 23 5.86 -4.30 7.27
C HIS A 23 5.15 -3.59 8.43
N MET A 24 4.15 -2.73 8.14
CA MET A 24 3.27 -2.18 9.17
C MET A 24 2.57 -3.29 9.95
N LEU A 25 2.06 -4.30 9.26
CA LEU A 25 1.36 -5.41 9.91
C LEU A 25 2.29 -6.23 10.81
N ARG A 26 3.56 -6.41 10.41
CA ARG A 26 4.60 -7.04 11.25
C ARG A 26 4.86 -6.27 12.54
N LEU A 27 4.79 -4.94 12.51
CA LEU A 27 4.94 -4.12 13.70
C LEU A 27 3.74 -4.21 14.65
N ILE A 28 2.54 -4.52 14.14
CA ILE A 28 1.29 -4.56 14.93
C ILE A 28 1.01 -5.96 15.48
N ILE A 29 1.09 -7.00 14.63
CA ILE A 29 0.65 -8.36 14.96
C ILE A 29 1.85 -9.30 15.25
N GLY A 30 3.05 -8.92 14.80
CA GLY A 30 4.24 -9.77 14.89
C GLY A 30 4.50 -10.56 13.61
N ASN A 31 5.31 -11.62 13.72
CA ASN A 31 5.91 -12.31 12.56
C ASN A 31 5.23 -13.64 12.19
N ASP A 32 4.02 -13.89 12.69
CA ASP A 32 3.27 -15.11 12.37
C ASP A 32 2.61 -14.99 10.99
N TYR A 33 3.08 -15.80 10.03
CA TYR A 33 2.61 -15.80 8.65
C TYR A 33 1.12 -16.15 8.52
N ALA A 34 0.56 -16.93 9.43
CA ALA A 34 -0.86 -17.31 9.38
C ALA A 34 -1.78 -16.10 9.49
N TYR A 35 -1.39 -15.08 10.27
CA TYR A 35 -2.13 -13.83 10.42
C TYR A 35 -1.61 -12.74 9.48
N LEU A 36 -0.32 -12.77 9.15
CA LEU A 36 0.32 -11.75 8.31
C LEU A 36 -0.23 -11.73 6.89
N LEU A 37 -0.42 -12.91 6.28
CA LEU A 37 -0.93 -13.03 4.92
C LEU A 37 -2.36 -12.49 4.76
N PRO A 38 -3.36 -12.96 5.53
CA PRO A 38 -4.72 -12.43 5.44
C PRO A 38 -4.82 -10.99 5.95
N GLY A 39 -4.10 -10.63 7.01
CA GLY A 39 -4.09 -9.27 7.53
C GLY A 39 -3.49 -8.27 6.54
N SER A 40 -2.44 -8.64 5.82
CA SER A 40 -1.84 -7.78 4.78
C SER A 40 -2.76 -7.61 3.58
N ALA A 41 -3.48 -8.67 3.19
CA ALA A 41 -4.48 -8.58 2.11
C ALA A 41 -5.62 -7.61 2.48
N LEU A 42 -6.17 -7.74 3.70
CA LEU A 42 -7.26 -6.88 4.18
C LEU A 42 -6.82 -5.44 4.40
N LEU A 43 -5.68 -5.23 5.09
CA LEU A 43 -5.15 -3.89 5.34
C LEU A 43 -4.78 -3.20 4.01
N GLY A 44 -4.15 -3.93 3.09
CA GLY A 44 -3.80 -3.41 1.77
C GLY A 44 -5.03 -3.00 0.95
N ALA A 45 -6.07 -3.84 0.94
CA ALA A 45 -7.34 -3.51 0.27
C ALA A 45 -7.99 -2.26 0.89
N LEU A 46 -8.06 -2.18 2.21
CA LEU A 46 -8.63 -1.03 2.92
C LEU A 46 -7.89 0.27 2.58
N VAL A 47 -6.56 0.27 2.69
CA VAL A 47 -5.72 1.44 2.42
C VAL A 47 -5.86 1.89 0.97
N LEU A 48 -5.90 0.95 0.01
CA LEU A 48 -6.06 1.27 -1.40
C LEU A 48 -7.44 1.85 -1.73
N VAL A 49 -8.52 1.30 -1.17
CA VAL A 49 -9.88 1.82 -1.38
C VAL A 49 -10.02 3.23 -0.82
N ILE A 50 -9.50 3.48 0.38
CA ILE A 50 -9.50 4.82 0.99
C ILE A 50 -8.68 5.78 0.13
N SER A 51 -7.49 5.37 -0.31
CA SER A 51 -6.62 6.22 -1.13
C SER A 51 -7.23 6.54 -2.49
N ASP A 52 -7.86 5.58 -3.17
CA ASP A 52 -8.57 5.81 -4.44
C ASP A 52 -9.76 6.76 -4.24
N THR A 53 -10.55 6.55 -3.18
CA THR A 53 -11.69 7.41 -2.84
C THR A 53 -11.23 8.85 -2.58
N VAL A 54 -10.17 9.04 -1.79
CA VAL A 54 -9.59 10.36 -1.50
C VAL A 54 -9.06 11.01 -2.77
N GLY A 55 -8.37 10.26 -3.64
CA GLY A 55 -7.83 10.76 -4.90
C GLY A 55 -8.90 11.25 -5.88
N ARG A 56 -10.08 10.62 -5.86
CA ARG A 56 -11.24 11.02 -6.68
C ARG A 56 -12.01 12.20 -6.09
N VAL A 57 -12.17 12.24 -4.77
CA VAL A 57 -13.03 13.23 -4.10
C VAL A 57 -12.31 14.57 -3.89
N MET A 58 -11.06 14.56 -3.44
CA MET A 58 -10.36 15.78 -3.01
C MET A 58 -9.97 16.72 -4.16
N TRP A 59 -9.79 16.19 -5.37
CA TRP A 59 -9.29 16.96 -6.53
C TRP A 59 -10.25 17.03 -7.71
N SER A 60 -11.54 16.70 -7.51
CA SER A 60 -12.55 16.78 -8.56
C SER A 60 -12.55 18.16 -9.25
N PRO A 61 -12.49 18.25 -10.61
CA PRO A 61 -12.70 17.19 -11.61
C PRO A 61 -11.42 16.41 -12.03
N ILE A 62 -10.27 16.69 -11.43
CA ILE A 62 -8.99 16.04 -11.74
C ILE A 62 -8.88 14.75 -10.92
N GLU A 63 -8.74 13.61 -11.61
CA GLU A 63 -8.52 12.33 -10.95
C GLU A 63 -7.04 12.15 -10.60
N VAL A 64 -6.72 12.09 -9.30
CA VAL A 64 -5.36 11.78 -8.85
C VAL A 64 -5.19 10.26 -8.77
N PRO A 65 -4.22 9.67 -9.49
CA PRO A 65 -3.95 8.24 -9.41
C PRO A 65 -3.57 7.81 -7.99
N VAL A 66 -4.16 6.71 -7.53
CA VAL A 66 -3.90 6.14 -6.19
C VAL A 66 -2.40 5.86 -5.95
N GLY A 67 -1.65 5.54 -7.00
CA GLY A 67 -0.20 5.31 -6.92
C GLY A 67 0.59 6.53 -6.44
N ILE A 68 0.15 7.76 -6.77
CA ILE A 68 0.80 9.00 -6.30
C ILE A 68 0.58 9.17 -4.80
N ILE A 69 -0.66 8.95 -4.35
CA ILE A 69 -1.03 9.01 -2.93
C ILE A 69 -0.22 7.98 -2.15
N MET A 70 -0.15 6.74 -2.64
CA MET A 70 0.66 5.69 -2.02
C MET A 70 2.15 5.99 -2.01
N ALA A 71 2.70 6.62 -3.06
CA ALA A 71 4.10 7.02 -3.09
C ALA A 71 4.40 8.12 -2.05
N PHE A 72 3.48 9.07 -1.86
CA PHE A 72 3.60 10.12 -0.86
C PHE A 72 3.70 9.57 0.57
N PHE A 73 2.94 8.52 0.90
CA PHE A 73 3.05 7.85 2.21
C PHE A 73 4.18 6.83 2.28
N GLY A 74 4.41 6.09 1.19
CA GLY A 74 5.37 5.00 1.12
C GLY A 74 6.83 5.46 1.16
N ALA A 75 7.16 6.59 0.53
CA ALA A 75 8.52 7.11 0.54
C ALA A 75 9.00 7.53 1.94
N PRO A 76 8.25 8.33 2.73
CA PRO A 76 8.58 8.61 4.13
C PRO A 76 8.68 7.34 4.99
N PHE A 77 7.76 6.39 4.81
CA PHE A 77 7.79 5.13 5.55
C PHE A 77 9.05 4.32 5.24
N PHE A 78 9.44 4.25 3.98
CA PHE A 78 10.66 3.58 3.56
C PHE A 78 11.91 4.25 4.12
N LEU A 79 11.98 5.59 4.09
CA LEU A 79 13.07 6.35 4.70
C LEU A 79 13.14 6.13 6.22
N TYR A 80 12.00 6.06 6.89
CA TYR A 80 11.92 5.75 8.31
C TYR A 80 12.49 4.36 8.61
N LEU A 81 12.12 3.34 7.83
CA LEU A 81 12.66 1.99 7.98
C LEU A 81 14.18 1.96 7.76
N LEU A 82 14.68 2.59 6.68
CA LEU A 82 16.11 2.65 6.39
C LEU A 82 16.92 3.32 7.51
N ARG A 83 16.34 4.32 8.17
CA ARG A 83 16.98 4.99 9.31
C ARG A 83 16.98 4.14 10.57
N ARG A 84 15.97 3.28 10.75
CA ARG A 84 15.83 2.40 11.92
C ARG A 84 16.73 1.16 11.85
N ASP A 85 17.03 0.69 10.64
CA ASP A 85 17.89 -0.48 10.40
C ASP A 85 19.40 -0.13 10.40
N ASN A 86 19.79 1.12 10.71
CA ASN A 86 21.16 1.54 11.02
C ASN A 86 21.32 1.78 12.53
#